data_AF-A0A508B7B3-F1
#
_entry.id   AF-A0A508B7B3-F1
#
_cell.length_a   1.000
_cell.length_b   1.000
_cell.length_c   1.000
_cell.angle_alpha   90.00
_cell.angle_beta   90.00
_cell.angle_gamma   90.00
#
_symmetry.space_group_name_H-M   'P 1'
#
loop_
_entity.id
_entity.type
_entity.pdbx_description
1 polymer ?
#
loop_
_entity_poly.entity_id
_entity_poly.type
_entity_poly.pdbx_seq_one_letter_code
_entity_poly.pdbx_strand_id
1 'polypeptide(L)'
;MVRAGTRRLSPGTGAAASICGCYTLAHPGFSHELPVSVAPDELPALNDVDAQIRRQSLALSASELHGSLCGWLAGGSTLKPDWLSRLLLDDSLPAPDPGSPFDRLAHGTAAQIGDRDFAFELLLPESDASLAERSGALFDWCRGFVGAFGLAAGAQPPLSEEGQEALADLARLAAAQAQDEGDDSDEEALVEIEEFVRVAALLLHGDCALAARDRQRLN
;
A
#
# COMPACT_ATOMS: atom_id res chain seq x y z
N MET A 1 -20.38 -41.00 -42.28
CA MET A 1 -20.78 -40.55 -43.63
C MET A 1 -22.21 -40.02 -43.54
N VAL A 2 -22.38 -38.71 -43.29
CA VAL A 2 -23.67 -38.01 -43.21
C VAL A 2 -23.50 -36.69 -43.98
N ARG A 3 -24.41 -36.44 -44.92
CA ARG A 3 -24.49 -35.27 -45.80
C ARG A 3 -25.38 -34.19 -45.17
N ALA A 4 -24.97 -32.93 -45.26
CA ALA A 4 -25.80 -31.72 -45.53
C ALA A 4 -24.84 -30.50 -45.52
N GLY A 5 -24.81 -29.57 -46.48
CA GLY A 5 -25.82 -29.16 -47.44
C GLY A 5 -26.18 -27.69 -47.21
N THR A 6 -25.25 -26.79 -47.59
CA THR A 6 -25.39 -25.37 -47.97
C THR A 6 -26.69 -24.59 -47.66
N ARG A 7 -26.54 -23.42 -47.01
CA ARG A 7 -27.39 -22.24 -47.26
C ARG A 7 -26.53 -21.00 -47.50
N ARG A 8 -26.73 -20.39 -48.68
CA ARG A 8 -26.47 -18.97 -48.97
C ARG A 8 -27.83 -18.26 -48.96
N LEU A 9 -27.90 -17.06 -48.39
CA LEU A 9 -28.79 -15.98 -48.81
C LEU A 9 -28.06 -14.64 -48.56
N SER A 10 -28.20 -13.75 -49.54
CA SER A 10 -27.47 -12.50 -49.80
C SER A 10 -28.22 -11.27 -49.21
N PRO A 11 -27.71 -10.02 -49.37
CA PRO A 11 -27.95 -8.89 -48.47
C PRO A 11 -29.13 -8.00 -48.87
N GLY A 12 -29.59 -7.15 -47.94
CA GLY A 12 -30.66 -6.16 -48.14
C GLY A 12 -30.35 -4.84 -47.44
N THR A 13 -30.11 -3.83 -48.25
CA THR A 13 -29.79 -2.43 -48.00
C THR A 13 -30.93 -1.61 -47.38
N GLY A 14 -30.57 -0.67 -46.49
CA GLY A 14 -31.05 0.73 -46.54
C GLY A 14 -32.38 1.10 -45.87
N ALA A 15 -32.32 1.99 -44.87
CA ALA A 15 -33.17 3.19 -44.80
C ALA A 15 -32.63 4.14 -43.72
N ALA A 16 -32.27 5.34 -44.16
CA ALA A 16 -32.02 6.49 -43.31
C ALA A 16 -33.34 7.09 -42.83
N ALA A 17 -33.37 7.59 -41.59
CA ALA A 17 -34.36 8.57 -41.15
C ALA A 17 -33.67 9.55 -40.19
N SER A 18 -33.46 10.76 -40.70
CA SER A 18 -33.08 11.95 -39.95
C SER A 18 -34.35 12.69 -39.60
N ILE A 19 -34.64 12.93 -38.31
CA ILE A 19 -35.53 14.01 -37.85
C ILE A 19 -35.04 14.55 -36.49
N CYS A 20 -34.47 15.75 -36.57
CA CYS A 20 -34.63 16.94 -35.71
C CYS A 20 -35.53 16.84 -34.45
N GLY A 21 -35.07 17.44 -33.34
CA GLY A 21 -35.98 17.99 -32.31
C GLY A 21 -35.47 17.92 -30.88
N CYS A 22 -34.91 19.04 -30.40
CA CYS A 22 -34.62 19.32 -29.00
C CYS A 22 -35.87 19.18 -28.11
N TYR A 23 -35.77 18.57 -26.92
CA TYR A 23 -36.40 19.09 -25.70
C TYR A 23 -35.74 18.51 -24.44
N THR A 24 -35.27 19.44 -23.63
CA THR A 24 -34.70 19.28 -22.29
C THR A 24 -35.73 18.72 -21.30
N LEU A 25 -35.34 17.74 -20.50
CA LEU A 25 -35.86 17.58 -19.13
C LEU A 25 -34.67 17.38 -18.19
N ALA A 26 -34.23 18.49 -17.61
CA ALA A 26 -33.33 18.51 -16.47
C ALA A 26 -34.13 18.08 -15.24
N HIS A 27 -33.81 16.92 -14.67
CA HIS A 27 -34.23 16.58 -13.32
C HIS A 27 -33.28 17.25 -12.32
N PRO A 28 -33.77 18.05 -11.37
CA PRO A 28 -32.94 18.54 -10.27
C PRO A 28 -32.86 17.44 -9.20
N GLY A 29 -31.66 17.08 -8.76
CA GLY A 29 -31.49 16.39 -7.47
C GLY A 29 -30.66 15.10 -7.44
N PHE A 30 -29.87 14.77 -8.46
CA PHE A 30 -28.83 13.76 -8.31
C PHE A 30 -27.48 14.36 -8.68
N SER A 31 -26.78 14.90 -7.67
CA SER A 31 -25.33 14.97 -7.72
C SER A 31 -24.83 13.54 -7.71
N HIS A 32 -24.69 12.95 -8.90
CA HIS A 32 -23.89 11.74 -9.05
C HIS A 32 -22.45 12.20 -8.83
N GLU A 33 -21.98 12.12 -7.59
CA GLU A 33 -20.56 12.19 -7.30
C GLU A 33 -19.90 11.11 -8.17
N LEU A 34 -19.18 11.56 -9.19
CA LEU A 34 -18.37 10.67 -10.01
C LEU A 34 -17.44 9.93 -9.05
N PRO A 35 -17.31 8.59 -9.13
CA PRO A 35 -16.34 7.89 -8.31
C PRO A 35 -14.97 8.51 -8.62
N VAL A 36 -14.34 9.06 -7.59
CA VAL A 36 -12.95 9.52 -7.67
C VAL A 36 -12.15 8.33 -8.20
N SER A 37 -11.58 8.48 -9.39
CA SER A 37 -10.63 7.51 -9.93
C SER A 37 -9.40 7.58 -9.04
N VAL A 38 -9.37 6.78 -7.96
CA VAL A 38 -8.19 6.61 -7.12
C VAL A 38 -7.04 6.22 -8.04
N ALA A 39 -5.98 7.02 -8.05
CA ALA A 39 -4.81 6.72 -8.86
C ALA A 39 -4.25 5.36 -8.42
N PRO A 40 -3.72 4.53 -9.32
CA PRO A 40 -3.19 3.20 -8.96
C PRO A 40 -2.06 3.24 -7.91
N ASP A 41 -1.49 4.42 -7.65
CA ASP A 41 -0.35 4.64 -6.76
C ASP A 41 -0.74 5.32 -5.43
N GLU A 42 -2.03 5.55 -5.17
CA GLU A 42 -2.54 6.17 -3.94
C GLU A 42 -2.88 5.10 -2.88
N LEU A 43 -2.48 5.35 -1.63
CA LEU A 43 -2.81 4.46 -0.52
C LEU A 43 -4.32 4.52 -0.20
N PRO A 44 -4.93 3.40 0.22
CA PRO A 44 -6.29 3.42 0.74
C PRO A 44 -6.36 4.23 2.05
N ALA A 45 -7.52 4.80 2.36
CA ALA A 45 -7.75 5.45 3.65
C ALA A 45 -7.50 4.47 4.82
N LEU A 46 -6.87 4.97 5.89
CA LEU A 46 -6.55 4.20 7.11
C LEU A 46 -7.78 3.41 7.62
N ASN A 47 -8.93 4.08 7.69
CA ASN A 47 -10.20 3.52 8.18
C ASN A 47 -10.71 2.33 7.33
N ASP A 48 -10.46 2.32 6.03
CA ASP A 48 -10.86 1.23 5.14
C ASP A 48 -10.03 -0.04 5.43
N VAL A 49 -8.73 0.15 5.65
CA VAL A 49 -7.79 -0.92 6.02
C VAL A 49 -8.14 -1.47 7.38
N ASP A 50 -8.36 -0.61 8.38
CA ASP A 50 -8.78 -1.01 9.72
C ASP A 50 -10.12 -1.76 9.73
N ALA A 51 -11.07 -1.32 8.91
CA ALA A 51 -12.34 -2.03 8.75
C ALA A 51 -12.13 -3.43 8.17
N GLN A 52 -11.17 -3.62 7.26
CA GLN A 52 -10.83 -4.92 6.71
C GLN A 52 -10.09 -5.81 7.71
N ILE A 53 -9.12 -5.28 8.46
CA ILE A 53 -8.44 -5.94 9.58
C ILE A 53 -9.47 -6.50 10.56
N ARG A 54 -10.43 -5.68 11.00
CA ARG A 54 -11.50 -6.11 11.93
C ARG A 54 -12.36 -7.23 11.36
N ARG A 55 -12.73 -7.17 10.07
CA ARG A 55 -13.51 -8.23 9.41
C ARG A 55 -12.77 -9.57 9.36
N GLN A 56 -11.44 -9.53 9.31
CA GLN A 56 -10.58 -10.71 9.27
C GLN A 56 -10.05 -11.12 10.64
N SER A 57 -10.45 -10.42 11.72
CA SER A 57 -10.01 -10.67 13.10
C SER A 57 -8.48 -10.67 13.27
N LEU A 58 -7.79 -9.82 12.51
CA LEU A 58 -6.34 -9.66 12.61
C LEU A 58 -5.97 -8.82 13.84
N ALA A 59 -4.89 -9.19 14.53
CA ALA A 59 -4.45 -8.58 15.79
C ALA A 59 -3.34 -7.53 15.60
N LEU A 60 -3.54 -6.60 14.65
CA LEU A 60 -2.62 -5.50 14.36
C LEU A 60 -3.40 -4.28 13.85
N SER A 61 -2.78 -3.10 13.89
CA SER A 61 -3.36 -1.86 13.34
C SER A 61 -3.12 -1.72 11.83
N ALA A 62 -3.86 -0.85 11.15
CA ALA A 62 -3.59 -0.52 9.75
C ALA A 62 -2.18 0.05 9.52
N SER A 63 -1.69 0.89 10.44
CA SER A 63 -0.32 1.43 10.39
C SER A 63 0.73 0.33 10.56
N GLU A 64 0.53 -0.61 11.50
CA GLU A 64 1.41 -1.77 11.66
C GLU A 64 1.40 -2.69 10.42
N LEU A 65 0.23 -2.92 9.81
CA LEU A 65 0.13 -3.71 8.57
C LEU A 65 0.90 -3.04 7.44
N HIS A 66 0.73 -1.73 7.28
CA HIS A 66 1.43 -0.97 6.26
C HIS A 66 2.95 -1.00 6.49
N GLY A 67 3.39 -0.77 7.73
CA GLY A 67 4.80 -0.89 8.11
C GLY A 67 5.37 -2.27 7.79
N SER A 68 4.62 -3.32 8.12
CA SER A 68 4.98 -4.71 7.81
C SER A 68 5.16 -4.94 6.31
N LEU A 69 4.21 -4.47 5.49
CA LEU A 69 4.32 -4.58 4.05
C LEU A 69 5.54 -3.81 3.50
N CYS A 70 5.78 -2.60 3.98
CA CYS A 70 6.95 -1.80 3.62
C CYS A 70 8.25 -2.51 3.98
N GLY A 71 8.37 -3.05 5.20
CA GLY A 71 9.55 -3.79 5.66
C GLY A 71 9.80 -5.04 4.83
N TRP A 72 8.75 -5.79 4.52
CA TRP A 72 8.82 -6.98 3.67
C TRP A 72 9.38 -6.67 2.28
N LEU A 73 8.89 -5.61 1.63
CA LEU A 73 9.34 -5.16 0.31
C LEU A 73 10.74 -4.54 0.37
N ALA A 74 11.04 -3.76 1.41
CA ALA A 74 12.37 -3.20 1.66
C ALA A 74 13.42 -4.30 1.83
N GLY A 75 13.08 -5.40 2.50
CA GLY A 75 13.94 -6.57 2.64
C GLY A 75 14.15 -7.40 1.37
N GLY A 76 13.58 -6.99 0.23
CA GLY A 76 13.81 -7.60 -1.08
C GLY A 76 12.82 -8.70 -1.46
N SER A 77 11.75 -8.89 -0.67
CA SER A 77 10.67 -9.78 -1.08
C SER A 77 9.90 -9.22 -2.26
N THR A 78 9.31 -10.11 -3.05
CA THR A 78 8.46 -9.72 -4.18
C THR A 78 6.99 -9.78 -3.76
N LEU A 79 6.19 -8.82 -4.23
CA LEU A 79 4.75 -8.86 -4.00
C LEU A 79 4.13 -10.03 -4.78
N LYS A 80 3.34 -10.84 -4.07
CA LYS A 80 2.62 -12.01 -4.61
C LYS A 80 1.14 -11.94 -4.20
N PRO A 81 0.23 -12.63 -4.89
CA PRO A 81 -1.18 -12.63 -4.51
C PRO A 81 -1.45 -13.09 -3.08
N ASP A 82 -0.61 -13.99 -2.56
CA ASP A 82 -0.65 -14.53 -1.19
C ASP A 82 0.25 -13.75 -0.21
N TRP A 83 0.53 -12.47 -0.48
CA TRP A 83 1.45 -11.68 0.36
C TRP A 83 1.02 -11.63 1.83
N LEU A 84 -0.28 -11.56 2.11
CA LEU A 84 -0.80 -11.40 3.47
C LEU A 84 -0.53 -12.63 4.34
N SER A 85 -0.79 -13.84 3.81
CA SER A 85 -0.52 -15.08 4.53
C SER A 85 0.98 -15.29 4.77
N ARG A 86 1.82 -14.92 3.80
CA ARG A 86 3.29 -14.97 3.94
C ARG A 86 3.80 -13.97 4.97
N LEU A 87 3.28 -12.74 4.93
CA LEU A 87 3.70 -11.66 5.81
C LEU A 87 3.35 -11.95 7.26
N LEU A 88 2.12 -12.42 7.50
CA LEU A 88 1.61 -12.72 8.84
C LEU A 88 1.93 -14.15 9.30
N LEU A 89 2.59 -14.96 8.46
CA LEU A 89 2.93 -16.36 8.71
C LEU A 89 1.69 -17.20 9.08
N ASP A 90 0.58 -16.94 8.40
CA ASP A 90 -0.71 -17.62 8.60
C ASP A 90 -1.27 -18.11 7.26
N ASP A 91 -1.03 -19.39 6.97
CA ASP A 91 -1.49 -20.08 5.75
C ASP A 91 -3.02 -20.20 5.65
N SER A 92 -3.77 -19.89 6.71
CA SER A 92 -5.23 -19.88 6.68
C SER A 92 -5.83 -18.61 6.08
N LEU A 93 -5.04 -17.54 5.95
CA LEU A 93 -5.49 -16.27 5.39
C LEU A 93 -5.65 -16.38 3.87
N PRO A 94 -6.80 -15.98 3.31
CA PRO A 94 -6.98 -15.94 1.87
C PRO A 94 -6.14 -14.81 1.26
N ALA A 95 -5.82 -14.97 -0.03
CA ALA A 95 -5.35 -13.85 -0.83
C ALA A 95 -6.38 -12.70 -0.79
N PRO A 96 -5.95 -11.43 -0.64
CA PRO A 96 -6.86 -10.30 -0.72
C PRO A 96 -7.65 -10.26 -2.02
N ASP A 97 -8.94 -9.92 -1.94
CA ASP A 97 -9.78 -9.77 -3.13
C ASP A 97 -9.31 -8.58 -3.98
N PRO A 98 -9.32 -8.68 -5.32
CA PRO A 98 -8.97 -7.57 -6.20
C PRO A 98 -9.81 -6.31 -5.90
N GLY A 99 -9.15 -5.16 -5.79
CA GLY A 99 -9.76 -3.88 -5.46
C GLY A 99 -10.17 -3.70 -3.99
N SER A 100 -9.97 -4.70 -3.13
CA SER A 100 -10.14 -4.54 -1.67
C SER A 100 -9.14 -3.54 -1.09
N PRO A 101 -9.41 -2.95 0.10
CA PRO A 101 -8.43 -2.09 0.77
C PRO A 101 -7.04 -2.73 0.90
N PHE A 102 -6.95 -4.03 1.22
CA PHE A 102 -5.67 -4.75 1.27
C PHE A 102 -4.98 -4.88 -0.10
N ASP A 103 -5.75 -5.10 -1.16
CA ASP A 103 -5.20 -5.15 -2.52
C ASP A 103 -4.67 -3.78 -2.96
N ARG A 104 -5.40 -2.70 -2.65
CA ARG A 104 -4.94 -1.33 -2.92
C ARG A 104 -3.72 -0.95 -2.08
N LEU A 105 -3.70 -1.34 -0.80
CA LEU A 105 -2.54 -1.16 0.08
C LEU A 105 -1.30 -1.83 -0.53
N ALA A 106 -1.44 -3.10 -0.93
CA ALA A 106 -0.36 -3.87 -1.54
C ALA A 106 0.25 -3.19 -2.77
N HIS A 107 -0.60 -2.78 -3.71
CA HIS A 107 -0.16 -2.18 -4.96
C HIS A 107 0.36 -0.74 -4.77
N GLY A 108 -0.33 0.09 -3.98
CA GLY A 108 0.08 1.46 -3.68
C GLY A 108 1.44 1.50 -2.98
N THR A 109 1.65 0.68 -1.94
CA THR A 109 2.94 0.60 -1.25
C THR A 109 4.06 0.14 -2.19
N ALA A 110 3.81 -0.87 -3.03
CA ALA A 110 4.81 -1.36 -3.98
C ALA A 110 5.16 -0.33 -5.06
N ALA A 111 4.19 0.47 -5.51
CA ALA A 111 4.40 1.56 -6.44
C ALA A 111 5.24 2.66 -5.79
N GLN A 112 4.84 3.13 -4.61
CA GLN A 112 5.47 4.25 -3.91
C GLN A 112 6.91 3.95 -3.46
N ILE A 113 7.19 2.77 -2.88
CA ILE A 113 8.52 2.45 -2.36
C ILE A 113 9.57 2.27 -3.46
N GLY A 114 9.13 1.89 -4.67
CA GLY A 114 9.97 1.76 -5.86
C GLY A 114 10.05 3.02 -6.72
N ASP A 115 9.30 4.07 -6.36
CA ASP A 115 9.24 5.32 -7.12
C ASP A 115 10.54 6.13 -6.93
N ARG A 116 10.97 6.79 -8.01
CA ARG A 116 12.13 7.67 -8.05
C ARG A 116 11.80 9.10 -7.64
N ASP A 117 10.52 9.46 -7.61
CA ASP A 117 10.05 10.79 -7.26
C ASP A 117 9.86 10.97 -5.74
N PHE A 118 10.23 9.96 -4.93
CA PHE A 118 10.20 9.98 -3.46
C PHE A 118 8.81 10.30 -2.87
N ALA A 119 7.74 9.95 -3.59
CA ALA A 119 6.33 10.14 -3.20
C ALA A 119 5.82 9.09 -2.19
N PHE A 120 6.74 8.41 -1.49
CA PHE A 120 6.39 7.43 -0.47
C PHE A 120 5.81 8.11 0.77
N GLU A 121 4.65 7.63 1.21
CA GLU A 121 3.91 8.15 2.36
C GLU A 121 3.74 7.06 3.42
N LEU A 122 3.62 7.48 4.68
CA LEU A 122 3.29 6.59 5.79
C LEU A 122 1.77 6.57 6.00
N LEU A 123 1.17 5.38 6.01
CA LEU A 123 -0.23 5.21 6.40
C LEU A 123 -0.40 5.39 7.92
N LEU A 124 -0.69 6.62 8.34
CA LEU A 124 -0.84 7.05 9.74
C LEU A 124 -2.18 7.77 9.96
N PRO A 125 -2.62 7.98 11.22
CA PRO A 125 -3.74 8.85 11.53
C PRO A 125 -3.50 10.28 11.03
N GLU A 126 -4.57 10.96 10.64
CA GLU A 126 -4.56 12.33 10.15
C GLU A 126 -4.18 13.34 11.26
N SER A 127 -3.82 14.55 10.85
CA SER A 127 -3.38 15.64 11.77
C SER A 127 -4.42 16.08 12.81
N ASP A 128 -5.69 15.69 12.68
CA ASP A 128 -6.73 15.97 13.66
C ASP A 128 -6.78 14.95 14.81
N ALA A 129 -6.05 13.83 14.70
CA ALA A 129 -5.86 12.88 15.78
C ALA A 129 -4.89 13.41 16.85
N SER A 130 -5.02 12.91 18.08
CA SER A 130 -4.13 13.31 19.16
C SER A 130 -2.67 12.93 18.88
N LEU A 131 -1.73 13.66 19.47
CA LEU A 131 -0.30 13.37 19.39
C LEU A 131 0.00 11.93 19.85
N ALA A 132 -0.66 11.46 20.92
CA ALA A 132 -0.53 10.11 21.45
C ALA A 132 -0.99 9.05 20.42
N GLU A 133 -2.10 9.29 19.72
CA GLU A 133 -2.58 8.39 18.66
C GLU A 133 -1.63 8.35 17.46
N ARG A 134 -1.17 9.51 16.98
CA ARG A 134 -0.24 9.60 15.83
C ARG A 134 1.12 8.97 16.14
N SER A 135 1.75 9.34 17.25
CA SER A 135 3.03 8.76 17.68
C SER A 135 2.93 7.27 17.97
N GLY A 136 1.83 6.82 18.58
CA GLY A 136 1.55 5.40 18.80
C GLY A 136 1.47 4.61 17.49
N ALA A 137 0.75 5.14 16.51
CA ALA A 137 0.64 4.56 15.18
C ALA A 137 1.98 4.52 14.43
N LEU A 138 2.83 5.55 14.60
CA LEU A 138 4.18 5.57 14.04
C LEU A 138 5.06 4.49 14.66
N PHE A 139 4.98 4.27 15.97
CA PHE A 139 5.72 3.19 16.63
C PHE A 139 5.21 1.80 16.22
N ASP A 140 3.89 1.63 16.05
CA ASP A 140 3.28 0.44 15.45
C ASP A 140 3.80 0.20 14.03
N TRP A 141 3.87 1.25 13.22
CA TRP A 141 4.42 1.19 11.87
C TRP A 141 5.88 0.70 11.89
N CYS A 142 6.72 1.27 12.77
CA CYS A 142 8.11 0.86 12.94
C CYS A 142 8.23 -0.60 13.42
N ARG A 143 7.35 -1.06 14.33
CA ARG A 143 7.31 -2.47 14.77
C ARG A 143 7.05 -3.41 13.60
N GLY A 144 6.01 -3.12 12.82
CA GLY A 144 5.68 -3.89 11.62
C GLY A 144 6.84 -3.93 10.65
N PHE A 145 7.42 -2.76 10.34
CA PHE A 145 8.54 -2.62 9.42
C PHE A 145 9.74 -3.47 9.84
N VAL A 146 10.23 -3.31 11.07
CA VAL A 146 11.43 -4.02 11.54
C VAL A 146 11.21 -5.53 11.57
N GLY A 147 10.04 -5.97 12.04
CA GLY A 147 9.70 -7.40 12.07
C GLY A 147 9.68 -8.03 10.68
N ALA A 148 8.98 -7.40 9.74
CA ALA A 148 8.85 -7.91 8.39
C ALA A 148 10.13 -7.76 7.54
N PHE A 149 10.92 -6.71 7.77
CA PHE A 149 12.24 -6.55 7.16
C PHE A 149 13.17 -7.69 7.58
N GLY A 150 13.22 -8.01 8.87
CA GLY A 150 14.02 -9.12 9.39
C GLY A 150 13.58 -10.47 8.81
N LEU A 151 12.27 -10.67 8.63
CA LEU A 151 11.72 -11.87 8.01
C LEU A 151 12.11 -12.02 6.53
N ALA A 152 12.10 -10.92 5.77
CA ALA A 152 12.41 -10.90 4.34
C ALA A 152 13.92 -10.94 4.05
N ALA A 153 14.69 -10.09 4.71
CA ALA A 153 16.11 -9.88 4.41
C ALA A 153 17.03 -10.90 5.10
N GLY A 154 16.54 -11.55 6.15
CA GLY A 154 17.29 -12.52 6.96
C GLY A 154 18.36 -11.88 7.85
N ALA A 155 19.24 -12.70 8.40
CA ALA A 155 20.15 -12.30 9.48
C ALA A 155 21.30 -11.35 9.05
N GLN A 156 21.66 -11.33 7.77
CA GLN A 156 22.74 -10.49 7.23
C GLN A 156 22.29 -9.77 5.96
N PRO A 157 21.43 -8.75 6.10
CA PRO A 157 20.99 -7.94 4.97
C PRO A 157 22.18 -7.14 4.41
N PRO A 158 22.26 -6.91 3.10
CA PRO A 158 23.35 -6.18 2.46
C PRO A 158 23.19 -4.67 2.63
N LEU A 159 23.20 -4.18 3.87
CA LEU A 159 23.01 -2.78 4.22
C LEU A 159 24.33 -2.01 4.23
N SER A 160 24.27 -0.75 3.81
CA SER A 160 25.30 0.27 4.04
C SER A 160 25.51 0.51 5.56
N GLU A 161 26.55 1.26 5.92
CA GLU A 161 26.73 1.68 7.32
C GLU A 161 25.55 2.55 7.77
N GLU A 162 25.14 3.50 6.94
CA GLU A 162 23.96 4.35 7.22
C GLU A 162 22.67 3.52 7.30
N GLY A 163 22.51 2.50 6.46
CA GLY A 163 21.37 1.59 6.51
C GLY A 163 21.33 0.77 7.81
N GLN A 164 22.47 0.32 8.32
CA GLN A 164 22.54 -0.40 9.60
C GLN A 164 22.15 0.50 10.77
N GLU A 165 22.60 1.77 10.77
CA GLU A 165 22.23 2.76 11.78
C GLU A 165 20.73 3.08 11.71
N ALA A 166 20.21 3.33 10.51
CA ALA A 166 18.79 3.60 10.29
C ALA A 166 17.90 2.44 10.78
N LEU A 167 18.27 1.19 10.47
CA LEU A 167 17.53 0.02 10.97
C LEU A 167 17.58 -0.07 12.50
N ALA A 168 18.70 0.26 13.13
CA ALA A 168 18.83 0.28 14.58
C ALA A 168 17.97 1.38 15.22
N ASP A 169 17.87 2.56 14.59
CA ASP A 169 16.98 3.64 15.01
C ASP A 169 15.50 3.31 14.87
N LEU A 170 15.10 2.70 13.74
CA LEU A 170 13.74 2.18 13.58
C LEU A 170 13.40 1.15 14.66
N ALA A 171 14.36 0.29 15.04
CA ALA A 171 14.18 -0.67 16.13
C ALA A 171 14.04 0.01 17.50
N ARG A 172 14.71 1.14 17.75
CA ARG A 172 14.51 1.96 18.95
C ARG A 172 13.11 2.56 18.99
N LEU A 173 12.63 3.11 17.87
CA LEU A 173 11.27 3.64 17.74
C LEU A 173 10.20 2.54 17.89
N ALA A 174 10.44 1.35 17.32
CA ALA A 174 9.56 0.20 17.47
C ALA A 174 9.38 -0.24 18.94
N ALA A 175 10.39 -0.03 19.78
CA ALA A 175 10.34 -0.34 21.20
C ALA A 175 9.73 0.80 22.05
N ALA A 176 9.46 1.96 21.47
CA ALA A 176 8.90 3.11 22.16
C ALA A 176 7.39 2.95 22.42
N GLN A 177 6.91 3.76 23.37
CA GLN A 177 5.51 3.86 23.74
C GLN A 177 5.09 5.33 23.68
N ALA A 178 3.88 5.57 23.17
CA ALA A 178 3.29 6.90 23.17
C ALA A 178 3.11 7.41 24.61
N GLN A 179 3.24 8.73 24.78
CA GLN A 179 2.96 9.40 26.03
C GLN A 179 1.63 10.15 25.92
N ASP A 180 0.85 10.14 27.00
CA ASP A 180 -0.50 10.75 27.03
C ASP A 180 -0.47 12.30 27.03
N GLU A 181 0.67 12.89 27.37
CA GLU A 181 0.88 14.34 27.45
C GLU A 181 1.99 14.75 26.47
N GLY A 182 1.79 15.86 25.77
CA GLY A 182 2.81 16.51 24.94
C GLY A 182 2.49 17.97 24.65
N ASP A 183 3.49 18.73 24.25
CA ASP A 183 3.38 20.16 23.91
C ASP A 183 3.66 20.45 22.42
N ASP A 184 3.66 21.73 22.01
CA ASP A 184 3.92 22.13 20.62
C ASP A 184 5.31 21.67 20.12
N SER A 185 6.30 21.52 21.02
CA SER A 185 7.63 21.01 20.67
C SER A 185 7.58 19.53 20.32
N ASP A 186 6.67 18.77 20.94
CA ASP A 186 6.50 17.34 20.64
C ASP A 186 5.78 17.11 19.31
N GLU A 187 4.91 18.03 18.89
CA GLU A 187 4.29 18.04 17.56
C GLU A 187 5.33 18.28 16.45
N GLU A 188 6.22 19.26 16.61
CA GLU A 188 7.33 19.50 15.67
C GLU A 188 8.28 18.29 15.61
N ALA A 189 8.61 17.71 16.77
CA ALA A 189 9.45 16.52 16.85
C ALA A 189 8.82 15.31 16.14
N LEU A 190 7.49 15.12 16.25
CA LEU A 190 6.82 14.02 15.58
C LEU A 190 6.95 14.13 14.05
N VAL A 191 6.75 15.32 13.48
CA VAL A 191 6.91 15.55 12.03
C VAL A 191 8.33 15.20 11.57
N GLU A 192 9.35 15.58 12.35
CA GLU A 192 10.74 15.22 12.05
C GLU A 192 10.98 13.71 12.10
N ILE A 193 10.39 13.02 13.08
CA ILE A 193 10.51 11.56 13.22
C ILE A 193 9.77 10.85 12.07
N GLU A 194 8.59 11.32 11.66
CA GLU A 194 7.86 10.79 10.51
C GLU A 194 8.69 10.88 9.23
N GLU A 195 9.32 12.03 8.97
CA GLU A 195 10.20 12.21 7.81
C GLU A 195 11.44 11.31 7.92
N PHE A 196 12.04 11.19 9.10
CA PHE A 196 13.13 10.26 9.33
C PHE A 196 12.73 8.82 8.99
N VAL A 197 11.58 8.35 9.49
CA VAL A 197 11.08 6.99 9.25
C VAL A 197 10.86 6.75 7.75
N ARG A 198 10.30 7.73 7.04
CA ARG A 198 10.07 7.70 5.60
C ARG A 198 11.38 7.56 4.82
N VAL A 199 12.38 8.37 5.13
CA VAL A 199 13.70 8.33 4.49
C VAL A 199 14.44 7.03 4.82
N ALA A 200 14.39 6.58 6.08
CA ALA A 200 14.99 5.32 6.52
C ALA A 200 14.42 4.12 5.74
N ALA A 201 13.10 4.05 5.54
CA ALA A 201 12.46 2.99 4.78
C ALA A 201 12.96 2.94 3.32
N LEU A 202 13.07 4.11 2.67
CA LEU A 202 13.58 4.22 1.29
C LEU A 202 15.07 3.86 1.18
N LEU A 203 15.88 4.28 2.16
CA LEU A 203 17.30 3.92 2.23
C LEU A 203 17.48 2.40 2.31
N LEU A 204 16.78 1.75 3.24
CA LEU A 204 16.85 0.31 3.45
C LEU A 204 16.38 -0.47 2.22
N HIS A 205 15.31 -0.02 1.57
CA HIS A 205 14.86 -0.60 0.30
C HIS A 205 15.93 -0.44 -0.80
N GLY A 206 16.53 0.76 -0.90
CA GLY A 206 17.59 1.07 -1.87
C GLY A 206 18.80 0.15 -1.73
N ASP A 207 19.30 -0.04 -0.52
CA ASP A 207 20.44 -0.93 -0.22
C ASP A 207 20.17 -2.37 -0.68
N CYS A 208 19.03 -2.94 -0.28
CA CYS A 208 18.65 -4.30 -0.67
C CYS A 208 18.40 -4.43 -2.18
N ALA A 209 17.76 -3.43 -2.81
CA ALA A 209 17.49 -3.44 -4.24
C ALA A 209 18.77 -3.34 -5.08
N LEU A 210 19.73 -2.50 -4.68
CA LEU A 210 21.02 -2.38 -5.35
C LEU A 210 21.82 -3.69 -5.27
N ALA A 211 21.92 -4.27 -4.08
CA ALA A 211 22.61 -5.54 -3.89
C ALA A 211 22.00 -6.70 -4.72
N ALA A 212 20.68 -6.74 -4.85
CA ALA A 212 19.98 -7.71 -5.69
C ALA A 212 20.33 -7.55 -7.18
N ARG A 213 20.39 -6.30 -7.67
CA ARG A 213 20.73 -5.97 -9.07
C ARG A 213 22.18 -6.33 -9.40
N ASP A 214 23.12 -6.08 -8.48
CA ASP A 214 24.52 -6.42 -8.67
C ASP A 214 24.71 -7.94 -8.75
N ARG A 215 24.01 -8.70 -7.91
CA ARG A 215 24.02 -10.17 -7.98
C ARG A 215 23.50 -10.70 -9.32
N GLN A 216 22.47 -10.06 -9.90
CA GLN A 216 21.93 -10.45 -11.20
C GLN A 216 22.88 -10.16 -12.37
N ARG A 217 23.74 -9.14 -12.26
CA ARG A 217 24.73 -8.81 -13.32
C ARG A 217 25.93 -9.76 -13.35
N LEU A 218 26.19 -10.44 -12.23
CA LEU A 218 27.34 -11.34 -12.06
C LEU A 218 27.02 -12.80 -12.39
N ASN A 219 25.75 -13.13 -12.63
CA ASN A 219 25.25 -14.47 -13.00
C ASN A 219 24.89 -14.53 -14.49
#